data_AF-A0AAW0IJ35-F1
#
_entry.id   AF-A0AAW0IJ35-F1
#
_cell.length_a   1.000
_cell.length_b   1.000
_cell.length_c   1.000
_cell.angle_alpha   90.00
_cell.angle_beta   90.00
_cell.angle_gamma   90.00
#
_symmetry.space_group_name_H-M   'P 1'
#
loop_
_entity.id
_entity.type
_entity.pdbx_description
1 polymer ?
#
loop_
_entity_poly.entity_id
_entity_poly.type
_entity_poly.pdbx_seq_one_letter_code
_entity_poly.pdbx_strand_id
1 'polypeptide(L)'
;MCQELQCSSDKQLETGLVYEAIFKATKKGMIEFVTAIWSACPELMSAEEEFTGRNPFMCAVLYRQYEIFRLLYCFSLKDSILAATDDEGNNILHMAAMAEPSARRNTIPGAAFHMQRDLQWFKDVKSIVSPSLIEAENDDGFTPQDLFVENHKGLVDQAKNWIKETTSSCTVPAILIVIIMFAAAITVRGGNNQNTSLPMFSKDKVFMLFMLSNALFLASATTSLLVFHTITSRNLEEDFLISLPQKMIIGLSSLIFSIAPMMVNFLTSLSIILDGNLWVVIPIICLVTVPVILFAWKQVHLLLAMVASTYRPRIFDRNVKPWM
;
A
#
# COMPACT_ATOMS: atom_id res chain seq x y z
N MET A 1 -39.33 12.30 1.44
CA MET A 1 -38.41 12.44 2.59
C MET A 1 -37.72 13.80 2.56
N CYS A 2 -36.76 14.08 1.68
CA CYS A 2 -36.04 15.38 1.67
C CYS A 2 -36.96 16.62 1.47
N GLN A 3 -38.05 16.51 0.73
CA GLN A 3 -39.05 17.59 0.58
C GLN A 3 -39.83 17.89 1.88
N GLU A 4 -40.02 16.89 2.75
CA GLU A 4 -40.69 17.05 4.06
C GLU A 4 -39.72 17.61 5.12
N LEU A 5 -38.41 17.41 4.92
CA LEU A 5 -37.37 17.86 5.84
C LEU A 5 -37.11 19.38 5.74
N GLN A 6 -37.29 19.99 4.57
CA GLN A 6 -37.06 21.43 4.33
C GLN A 6 -37.90 22.39 5.20
N CYS A 7 -38.96 21.90 5.84
CA CYS A 7 -39.84 22.70 6.72
C CYS A 7 -40.00 22.05 8.11
N SER A 8 -39.18 21.07 8.45
CA SER A 8 -39.26 20.38 9.74
C SER A 8 -38.54 21.18 10.84
N SER A 9 -39.18 21.29 12.00
CA SER A 9 -38.57 21.82 13.23
C SER A 9 -37.58 20.81 13.84
N ASP A 10 -36.63 21.27 14.67
CA ASP A 10 -35.65 20.42 15.37
C ASP A 10 -36.30 19.22 16.07
N LYS A 11 -37.43 19.44 16.75
CA LYS A 11 -38.18 18.39 17.44
C LYS A 11 -38.73 17.32 16.48
N GLN A 12 -39.08 17.70 15.24
CA GLN A 12 -39.52 16.76 14.21
C GLN A 12 -38.34 16.00 13.60
N LEU A 13 -37.17 16.63 13.46
CA LEU A 13 -35.94 15.97 13.01
C LEU A 13 -35.45 14.94 14.03
N GLU A 14 -35.53 15.27 15.31
CA GLU A 14 -35.21 14.38 16.44
C GLU A 14 -36.18 13.20 16.52
N THR A 15 -37.50 13.46 16.49
CA THR A 15 -38.53 12.41 16.52
C THR A 15 -38.44 11.48 15.29
N GLY A 16 -37.99 12.02 14.14
CA GLY A 16 -37.77 11.27 12.91
C GLY A 16 -36.44 10.53 12.82
N LEU A 17 -35.60 10.57 13.85
CA LEU A 17 -34.25 9.98 13.89
C LEU A 17 -33.33 10.46 12.75
N VAL A 18 -33.52 11.69 12.27
CA VAL A 18 -32.77 12.24 11.13
C VAL A 18 -31.29 12.44 11.50
N TYR A 19 -31.02 12.87 12.74
CA TYR A 19 -29.66 12.98 13.29
C TYR A 19 -28.94 11.64 13.31
N GLU A 20 -29.54 10.58 13.87
CA GLU A 20 -28.93 9.25 13.88
C GLU A 20 -28.69 8.73 12.45
N ALA A 21 -29.67 8.94 11.56
CA ALA A 21 -29.59 8.50 10.18
C ALA A 21 -28.42 9.16 9.43
N ILE A 22 -28.19 10.46 9.62
CA ILE A 22 -27.09 11.17 8.94
C ILE A 22 -25.72 10.73 9.45
N PHE A 23 -25.54 10.52 10.75
CA PHE A 23 -24.28 10.01 11.30
C PHE A 23 -24.01 8.57 10.84
N LYS A 24 -25.03 7.70 10.85
CA LYS A 24 -24.89 6.33 10.36
C LYS A 24 -24.58 6.27 8.87
N ALA A 25 -25.21 7.13 8.07
CA ALA A 25 -24.92 7.27 6.65
C ALA A 25 -23.51 7.78 6.40
N THR A 26 -23.08 8.75 7.20
CA THR A 26 -21.73 9.31 7.15
C THR A 26 -20.69 8.25 7.45
N LYS A 27 -20.81 7.52 8.56
CA LYS A 27 -19.91 6.43 8.96
C LYS A 27 -19.83 5.30 7.93
N LYS A 28 -20.89 5.09 7.14
CA LYS A 28 -20.96 4.09 6.06
C LYS A 28 -20.53 4.59 4.68
N GLY A 29 -20.28 5.89 4.51
CA GLY A 29 -19.90 6.45 3.21
C GLY A 29 -21.05 6.59 2.20
N MET A 30 -22.31 6.70 2.65
CA MET A 30 -23.47 6.83 1.76
C MET A 30 -23.60 8.27 1.22
N ILE A 31 -22.72 8.63 0.28
CA ILE A 31 -22.54 10.01 -0.20
C ILE A 31 -23.83 10.63 -0.76
N GLU A 32 -24.61 9.91 -1.57
CA GLU A 32 -25.83 10.42 -2.19
C GLU A 32 -26.92 10.73 -1.16
N PHE A 33 -26.97 9.92 -0.09
CA PHE A 33 -27.91 10.14 1.00
C PHE A 33 -27.52 11.35 1.83
N VAL A 34 -26.23 11.48 2.16
CA VAL A 34 -25.70 12.60 2.94
C VAL A 34 -25.87 13.92 2.19
N THR A 35 -25.56 13.97 0.89
CA THR A 35 -25.75 15.18 0.07
C THR A 35 -27.21 15.57 -0.06
N ALA A 36 -28.12 14.61 -0.22
CA ALA A 36 -29.55 14.86 -0.29
C ALA A 36 -30.11 15.43 1.02
N ILE A 37 -29.63 14.96 2.18
CA ILE A 37 -30.02 15.50 3.48
C ILE A 37 -29.46 16.91 3.68
N TRP A 38 -28.17 17.14 3.44
CA TRP A 38 -27.58 18.48 3.61
C TRP A 38 -28.16 19.52 2.66
N SER A 39 -28.61 19.11 1.47
CA SER A 39 -29.34 20.00 0.55
C SER A 39 -30.73 20.38 1.06
N ALA A 40 -31.36 19.50 1.85
CA ALA A 40 -32.68 19.74 2.43
C ALA A 40 -32.60 20.49 3.78
N CYS A 41 -31.63 20.12 4.61
CA CYS A 41 -31.41 20.68 5.95
C CYS A 41 -29.91 20.99 6.13
N PRO A 42 -29.44 22.17 5.68
CA PRO A 42 -28.03 22.56 5.79
C PRO A 42 -27.50 22.59 7.23
N GLU A 43 -28.38 22.88 8.20
CA GLU A 43 -28.03 22.96 9.63
C GLU A 43 -27.47 21.64 10.19
N LEU A 44 -27.85 20.51 9.61
CA LEU A 44 -27.36 19.18 10.01
C LEU A 44 -25.87 18.96 9.69
N MET A 45 -25.23 19.86 8.94
CA MET A 45 -23.78 19.83 8.74
C MET A 45 -22.99 20.15 10.01
N SER A 46 -23.58 20.95 10.90
CA SER A 46 -23.01 21.34 12.19
C SER A 46 -23.66 20.59 13.36
N ALA A 47 -24.45 19.55 13.08
CA ALA A 47 -25.01 18.71 14.11
C ALA A 47 -23.91 18.01 14.92
N GLU A 48 -24.21 17.70 16.17
CA GLU A 48 -23.32 16.96 17.07
C GLU A 48 -23.92 15.58 17.35
N GLU A 49 -23.06 14.57 17.36
CA GLU A 49 -23.46 13.21 17.72
C GLU A 49 -23.68 13.11 19.23
N GLU A 50 -24.88 12.71 19.64
CA GLU A 50 -25.41 12.77 21.02
C GLU A 50 -24.46 12.32 22.15
N PHE A 51 -23.60 11.32 21.91
CA PHE A 51 -22.72 10.74 22.93
C PHE A 51 -21.24 11.08 22.77
N THR A 52 -20.88 11.80 21.71
CA THR A 52 -19.46 12.07 21.42
C THR A 52 -19.19 13.52 21.09
N GLY A 53 -20.21 14.35 20.85
CA GLY A 53 -20.03 15.74 20.40
C GLY A 53 -19.46 15.85 18.99
N ARG A 54 -19.29 14.74 18.27
CA ARG A 54 -18.63 14.74 16.96
C ARG A 54 -19.56 15.28 15.89
N ASN A 55 -19.05 16.21 15.10
CA ASN A 55 -19.75 16.62 13.89
C ASN A 55 -19.62 15.57 12.77
N PRO A 56 -20.48 15.62 11.72
CA PRO A 56 -20.43 14.67 10.62
C PRO A 56 -19.06 14.58 9.94
N PHE A 57 -18.33 15.68 9.80
CA PHE A 57 -17.00 15.68 9.17
C PHE A 57 -15.95 14.98 10.03
N MET A 58 -15.99 15.12 11.35
CA MET A 58 -15.17 14.33 12.28
C MET A 58 -15.45 12.83 12.13
N CYS A 59 -16.72 12.44 12.06
CA CYS A 59 -17.10 11.05 11.77
C CYS A 59 -16.61 10.60 10.39
N ALA A 60 -16.74 11.43 9.36
CA ALA A 60 -16.22 11.10 8.04
C ALA A 60 -14.70 10.86 8.08
N VAL A 61 -13.96 11.66 8.87
CA VAL A 61 -12.50 11.51 9.02
C VAL A 61 -12.12 10.27 9.81
N LEU A 62 -12.79 10.02 10.94
CA LEU A 62 -12.57 8.83 11.78
C LEU A 62 -12.82 7.53 11.00
N TYR A 63 -13.85 7.50 10.15
CA TYR A 63 -14.25 6.34 9.37
C TYR A 63 -13.66 6.31 7.94
N ARG A 64 -12.68 7.18 7.64
CA ARG A 64 -11.97 7.25 6.34
C ARG A 64 -12.89 7.47 5.13
N GLN A 65 -14.00 8.17 5.33
CA GLN A 65 -15.05 8.44 4.32
C GLN A 65 -14.71 9.67 3.50
N TYR A 66 -13.73 9.50 2.62
CA TYR A 66 -13.16 10.59 1.84
C TYR A 66 -14.18 11.39 1.01
N GLU A 67 -15.09 10.72 0.30
CA GLU A 67 -16.03 11.39 -0.60
C GLU A 67 -16.93 12.37 0.16
N ILE A 68 -17.29 12.04 1.40
CA ILE A 68 -18.07 12.91 2.29
C ILE A 68 -17.17 14.03 2.84
N PHE A 69 -15.97 13.70 3.30
CA PHE A 69 -15.03 14.71 3.81
C PHE A 69 -14.68 15.77 2.76
N ARG A 70 -14.57 15.37 1.48
CA ARG A 70 -14.32 16.29 0.36
C ARG A 70 -15.40 17.36 0.21
N LEU A 71 -16.64 17.08 0.61
CA LEU A 71 -17.73 18.05 0.55
C LEU A 71 -17.44 19.29 1.39
N LEU A 72 -16.60 19.20 2.43
CA LEU A 72 -16.20 20.32 3.28
C LEU A 72 -15.72 21.55 2.48
N TYR A 73 -15.07 21.33 1.34
CA TYR A 73 -14.53 22.39 0.48
C TYR A 73 -15.59 23.19 -0.28
N CYS A 74 -16.78 22.64 -0.42
CA CYS A 74 -17.90 23.32 -1.07
C CYS A 74 -18.61 24.29 -0.12
N PHE A 75 -18.21 24.37 1.15
CA PHE A 75 -18.93 25.12 2.18
C PHE A 75 -18.17 26.36 2.66
N SER A 76 -18.92 27.46 2.78
CA SER A 76 -18.42 28.76 3.25
C SER A 76 -18.04 28.75 4.73
N LEU A 77 -18.67 27.91 5.54
CA LEU A 77 -18.45 27.79 6.99
C LEU A 77 -17.43 26.71 7.38
N LYS A 78 -16.61 26.24 6.43
CA LYS A 78 -15.63 25.16 6.66
C LYS A 78 -14.71 25.43 7.86
N ASP A 79 -14.32 26.69 8.09
CA ASP A 79 -13.37 27.05 9.15
C ASP A 79 -13.99 26.85 10.54
N SER A 80 -15.29 27.13 10.69
CA SER A 80 -16.02 26.86 11.94
C SER A 80 -16.16 25.37 12.20
N ILE A 81 -16.42 24.58 11.16
CA ILE A 81 -16.56 23.12 11.25
C ILE A 81 -15.21 22.47 11.61
N LEU A 82 -14.11 22.98 11.03
CA LEU A 82 -12.75 22.51 11.31
C LEU A 82 -12.27 22.88 12.71
N ALA A 83 -12.73 24.01 13.25
CA ALA A 83 -12.37 24.50 14.59
C ALA A 83 -13.13 23.81 15.73
N ALA A 84 -14.20 23.05 15.43
CA ALA A 84 -14.94 22.30 16.44
C ALA A 84 -14.07 21.21 17.08
N THR A 85 -14.42 20.84 18.32
CA THR A 85 -13.87 19.71 19.07
C THR A 85 -15.01 18.80 19.50
N ASP A 86 -14.70 17.52 19.70
CA ASP A 86 -15.63 16.57 20.30
C ASP A 86 -15.66 16.70 21.83
N ASP A 87 -16.46 15.87 22.51
CA ASP A 87 -16.65 15.93 23.97
C ASP A 87 -15.37 15.65 24.79
N GLU A 88 -14.33 15.11 24.15
CA GLU A 88 -13.02 14.79 24.74
C GLU A 88 -11.93 15.79 24.30
N GLY A 89 -12.33 16.92 23.69
CA GLY A 89 -11.42 17.94 23.18
C GLY A 89 -10.69 17.52 21.89
N ASN A 90 -11.09 16.41 21.25
CA ASN A 90 -10.43 15.96 20.02
C ASN A 90 -10.90 16.81 18.83
N ASN A 91 -9.96 17.49 18.19
CA ASN A 91 -10.21 18.13 16.89
C ASN A 91 -10.23 17.13 15.72
N ILE A 92 -10.53 17.60 14.52
CA ILE A 92 -10.60 16.75 13.32
C ILE A 92 -9.29 16.03 12.97
N LEU A 93 -8.13 16.56 13.35
CA LEU A 93 -6.85 15.89 13.12
C LEU A 93 -6.62 14.74 14.11
N HIS A 94 -7.12 14.85 15.35
CA HIS A 94 -7.18 13.72 16.28
C HIS A 94 -8.05 12.59 15.72
N MET A 95 -9.17 12.89 15.04
CA MET A 95 -9.99 11.86 14.37
C MET A 95 -9.20 11.10 13.29
N ALA A 96 -8.31 11.80 12.57
CA ALA A 96 -7.42 11.16 11.60
C ALA A 96 -6.32 10.35 12.29
N ALA A 97 -5.96 10.71 13.52
CA ALA A 97 -4.98 10.03 14.36
C ALA A 97 -5.49 8.73 14.99
N MET A 98 -6.79 8.61 15.19
CA MET A 98 -7.43 7.42 15.74
C MET A 98 -7.47 6.28 14.72
N ALA A 99 -7.37 5.05 15.23
CA ALA A 99 -7.54 3.84 14.42
C ALA A 99 -9.00 3.75 13.92
N GLU A 100 -9.17 3.47 12.62
CA GLU A 100 -10.51 3.36 12.02
C GLU A 100 -11.30 2.21 12.68
N PRO A 101 -12.48 2.49 13.30
CA PRO A 101 -13.24 1.46 14.01
C PRO A 101 -13.69 0.29 13.13
N SER A 102 -13.97 0.54 11.84
CA SER A 102 -14.37 -0.45 10.85
C SER A 102 -13.20 -1.25 10.25
N ALA A 103 -11.97 -0.72 10.29
CA ALA A 103 -10.79 -1.38 9.71
C ALA A 103 -10.39 -2.67 10.44
N ARG A 104 -10.95 -2.95 11.63
CA ARG A 104 -10.76 -4.24 12.34
C ARG A 104 -11.26 -5.45 11.56
N ARG A 105 -12.10 -5.26 10.52
CA ARG A 105 -12.51 -6.33 9.61
C ARG A 105 -11.93 -6.05 8.24
N ASN A 106 -10.75 -6.58 7.93
CA ASN A 106 -10.49 -7.21 6.63
C ASN A 106 -9.11 -7.89 6.60
N THR A 107 -9.17 -9.17 6.25
CA THR A 107 -8.12 -10.12 5.93
C THR A 107 -7.31 -9.69 4.68
N ILE A 108 -5.97 -9.56 4.85
CA ILE A 108 -4.86 -9.62 3.86
C ILE A 108 -4.53 -8.31 3.09
N PRO A 109 -3.25 -7.96 2.75
CA PRO A 109 -1.93 -8.49 3.16
C PRO A 109 -1.07 -7.44 3.90
N GLY A 110 -0.78 -7.60 5.19
CA GLY A 110 0.33 -6.91 5.85
C GLY A 110 -0.04 -5.55 6.47
N ALA A 111 0.01 -5.48 7.80
CA ALA A 111 -0.16 -4.28 8.62
C ALA A 111 0.64 -3.05 8.12
N ALA A 112 1.71 -3.27 7.36
CA ALA A 112 2.48 -2.23 6.69
C ALA A 112 1.65 -1.35 5.74
N PHE A 113 0.71 -1.93 4.96
CA PHE A 113 -0.10 -1.14 4.03
C PHE A 113 -1.22 -0.38 4.74
N HIS A 114 -1.78 -0.96 5.79
CA HIS A 114 -2.72 -0.26 6.66
C HIS A 114 -2.04 0.96 7.30
N MET A 115 -0.87 0.77 7.90
CA MET A 115 -0.08 1.86 8.49
C MET A 115 0.24 2.96 7.46
N GLN A 116 0.63 2.56 6.26
CA GLN A 116 0.92 3.51 5.18
C GLN A 116 -0.32 4.31 4.77
N ARG A 117 -1.48 3.66 4.69
CA ARG A 117 -2.74 4.30 4.33
C ARG A 117 -3.17 5.29 5.40
N ASP A 118 -3.11 4.92 6.67
CA ASP A 118 -3.44 5.80 7.80
C ASP A 118 -2.48 6.99 7.88
N LEU A 119 -1.17 6.77 7.63
CA LEU A 119 -0.20 7.85 7.57
C LEU A 119 -0.47 8.83 6.43
N GLN A 120 -0.84 8.33 5.24
CA GLN A 120 -1.23 9.19 4.11
C GLN A 120 -2.50 9.99 4.44
N TRP A 121 -3.51 9.33 5.01
CA TRP A 121 -4.74 9.97 5.44
C TRP A 121 -4.48 11.09 6.46
N PHE A 122 -3.70 10.80 7.50
CA PHE A 122 -3.32 11.78 8.51
C PHE A 122 -2.59 12.98 7.90
N LYS A 123 -1.64 12.75 6.98
CA LYS A 123 -0.93 13.84 6.27
C LYS A 123 -1.85 14.66 5.39
N ASP A 124 -2.80 14.03 4.70
CA ASP A 124 -3.76 14.73 3.84
C ASP A 124 -4.67 15.63 4.69
N VAL A 125 -5.23 15.13 5.80
CA VAL A 125 -6.03 15.93 6.75
C VAL A 125 -5.17 17.03 7.41
N LYS A 126 -3.93 16.73 7.81
CA LYS A 126 -2.99 17.72 8.37
C LYS A 126 -2.72 18.88 7.41
N SER A 127 -2.79 18.64 6.10
CA SER A 127 -2.52 19.67 5.08
C SER A 127 -3.62 20.74 4.93
N ILE A 128 -4.77 20.55 5.60
CA ILE A 128 -5.96 21.37 5.41
C ILE A 128 -6.38 22.13 6.67
N VAL A 129 -5.88 21.69 7.84
CA VAL A 129 -6.15 22.31 9.13
C VAL A 129 -5.18 23.46 9.41
N SER A 130 -5.58 24.42 10.24
CA SER A 130 -4.70 25.50 10.69
C SER A 130 -3.58 24.98 11.59
N PRO A 131 -2.42 25.68 11.66
CA PRO A 131 -1.32 25.30 12.56
C PRO A 131 -1.73 25.14 14.02
N SER A 132 -2.68 25.96 14.50
CA SER A 132 -3.22 25.87 15.86
C SER A 132 -3.83 24.50 16.19
N LEU A 133 -4.49 23.84 15.23
CA LEU A 133 -5.09 22.53 15.44
C LEU A 133 -4.08 21.39 15.39
N ILE A 134 -2.90 21.63 14.79
CA ILE A 134 -1.81 20.65 14.74
C ILE A 134 -1.15 20.49 16.11
N GLU A 135 -1.07 21.58 16.87
CA GLU A 135 -0.43 21.65 18.18
C GLU A 135 -1.43 21.59 19.35
N ALA A 136 -2.74 21.62 19.07
CA ALA A 136 -3.77 21.53 20.10
C ALA A 136 -3.75 20.17 20.79
N GLU A 137 -3.79 20.17 22.11
CA GLU A 137 -3.92 18.97 22.93
C GLU A 137 -5.40 18.67 23.19
N ASN A 138 -5.74 17.38 23.22
CA ASN A 138 -7.05 16.92 23.71
C ASN A 138 -7.11 16.93 25.25
N ASP A 139 -8.23 16.51 25.83
CA ASP A 139 -8.43 16.51 27.29
C ASP A 139 -7.46 15.58 28.04
N ASP A 140 -6.91 14.57 27.34
CA ASP A 140 -5.88 13.65 27.85
C ASP A 140 -4.45 14.21 27.72
N GLY A 141 -4.27 15.40 27.13
CA GLY A 141 -2.97 16.04 26.93
C GLY A 141 -2.17 15.51 25.72
N PHE A 142 -2.81 14.81 24.79
CA PHE A 142 -2.16 14.34 23.57
C PHE A 142 -2.35 15.33 22.43
N THR A 143 -1.28 15.60 21.67
CA THR A 143 -1.43 16.22 20.34
C THR A 143 -1.94 15.19 19.33
N PRO A 144 -2.46 15.60 18.15
CA PRO A 144 -2.84 14.66 17.11
C PRO A 144 -1.68 13.75 16.65
N GLN A 145 -0.45 14.26 16.70
CA GLN A 145 0.75 13.51 16.32
C GLN A 145 1.06 12.43 17.36
N ASP A 146 0.99 12.76 18.65
CA ASP A 146 1.24 11.80 19.73
C ASP A 146 0.17 10.71 19.76
N LEU A 147 -1.10 11.11 19.59
CA LEU A 147 -2.22 10.18 19.50
C LEU A 147 -2.08 9.23 18.30
N PHE A 148 -1.57 9.70 17.17
CA PHE A 148 -1.31 8.86 15.99
C PHE A 148 -0.24 7.81 16.30
N VAL A 149 0.86 8.21 16.94
CA VAL A 149 1.95 7.30 17.31
C VAL A 149 1.46 6.23 18.29
N GLU A 150 0.72 6.62 19.32
CA GLU A 150 0.25 5.69 20.35
C GLU A 150 -0.77 4.69 19.78
N ASN A 151 -1.78 5.16 19.04
CA ASN A 151 -2.82 4.28 18.48
C ASN A 151 -2.29 3.32 17.41
N HIS A 152 -1.21 3.67 16.71
CA HIS A 152 -0.65 2.85 15.63
C HIS A 152 0.57 2.02 16.05
N LYS A 153 1.03 2.11 17.30
CA LYS A 153 2.21 1.36 17.80
C LYS A 153 2.14 -0.14 17.52
N GLY A 154 1.01 -0.77 17.83
CA GLY A 154 0.80 -2.20 17.57
C GLY A 154 0.77 -2.55 16.08
N LEU A 155 0.23 -1.67 15.24
CA LEU A 155 0.19 -1.85 13.79
C LEU A 155 1.58 -1.72 13.18
N VAL A 156 2.39 -0.78 13.70
CA VAL A 156 3.79 -0.61 13.32
C VAL A 156 4.60 -1.87 13.63
N ASP A 157 4.41 -2.48 14.80
CA ASP A 157 5.14 -3.70 15.16
C ASP A 157 4.72 -4.91 14.30
N GLN A 158 3.42 -5.05 13.99
CA GLN A 158 2.95 -6.05 13.02
C GLN A 158 3.52 -5.81 11.62
N ALA A 159 3.60 -4.55 11.19
CA ALA A 159 4.20 -4.16 9.92
C ALA A 159 5.68 -4.55 9.86
N LYS A 160 6.44 -4.24 10.92
CA LYS A 160 7.86 -4.60 11.05
C LYS A 160 8.06 -6.11 10.92
N ASN A 161 7.29 -6.90 11.65
CA ASN A 161 7.38 -8.36 11.62
C ASN A 161 7.04 -8.92 10.24
N TRP A 162 5.93 -8.45 9.64
CA TRP A 162 5.51 -8.89 8.31
C TRP A 162 6.57 -8.60 7.25
N ILE A 163 7.20 -7.43 7.28
CA ILE A 163 8.26 -7.06 6.33
C ILE A 163 9.49 -7.93 6.53
N LYS A 164 9.89 -8.18 7.77
CA LYS A 164 11.02 -9.06 8.09
C LYS A 164 10.78 -10.47 7.57
N GLU A 165 9.61 -11.05 7.86
CA GLU A 165 9.22 -12.38 7.39
C GLU A 165 9.18 -12.46 5.85
N THR A 166 8.55 -11.47 5.21
CA THR A 166 8.47 -11.41 3.74
C THR A 166 9.85 -11.31 3.11
N THR A 167 10.70 -10.42 3.63
CA THR A 167 12.08 -10.23 3.16
C THR A 167 12.89 -11.51 3.30
N SER A 168 12.81 -12.20 4.44
CA SER A 168 13.46 -13.49 4.65
C SER A 168 12.94 -14.57 3.70
N SER A 169 11.62 -14.65 3.51
CA SER A 169 10.98 -15.64 2.62
C SER A 169 11.38 -15.48 1.14
N CYS A 170 11.67 -14.25 0.71
CA CYS A 170 12.15 -13.95 -0.65
C CYS A 170 13.68 -14.11 -0.77
N THR A 171 14.43 -13.75 0.26
CA THR A 171 15.91 -13.72 0.23
C THR A 171 16.51 -15.12 0.23
N VAL A 172 16.02 -16.04 1.06
CA VAL A 172 16.63 -17.38 1.21
C VAL A 172 16.62 -18.18 -0.10
N PRO A 173 15.48 -18.33 -0.82
CA PRO A 173 15.47 -19.00 -2.12
C PRO A 173 16.28 -18.24 -3.18
N ALA A 174 16.25 -16.91 -3.17
CA ALA A 174 16.97 -16.09 -4.14
C ALA A 174 18.50 -16.28 -4.03
N ILE A 175 19.05 -16.35 -2.82
CA ILE A 175 20.48 -16.64 -2.61
C ILE A 175 20.86 -17.99 -3.22
N LEU A 176 20.06 -19.03 -2.98
CA LEU A 176 20.32 -20.37 -3.51
C LEU A 176 20.34 -20.37 -5.05
N ILE A 177 19.35 -19.72 -5.68
CA ILE A 177 19.27 -19.62 -7.15
C ILE A 177 20.46 -18.81 -7.69
N VAL A 178 20.86 -17.73 -7.03
CA VAL A 178 22.05 -16.94 -7.40
C VAL A 178 23.32 -17.79 -7.40
N ILE A 179 23.53 -18.60 -6.36
CA ILE A 179 24.69 -19.50 -6.28
C ILE A 179 24.68 -20.52 -7.42
N ILE A 180 23.54 -21.15 -7.69
CA ILE A 180 23.39 -22.14 -8.76
C ILE A 180 23.67 -21.50 -10.14
N MET A 181 23.15 -20.30 -10.37
CA MET A 181 23.32 -19.62 -11.66
C MET A 181 24.72 -19.07 -11.87
N PHE A 182 25.33 -18.55 -10.82
CA PHE A 182 26.74 -18.16 -10.84
C PHE A 182 27.64 -19.37 -11.15
N ALA A 183 27.41 -20.51 -10.49
CA ALA A 183 28.12 -21.76 -10.77
C ALA A 183 27.91 -22.23 -12.23
N ALA A 184 26.69 -22.14 -12.75
CA ALA A 184 26.38 -22.47 -14.14
C ALA A 184 27.10 -21.54 -15.14
N ALA A 185 27.28 -20.26 -14.81
CA ALA A 185 27.97 -19.29 -15.67
C ALA A 185 29.48 -19.58 -15.77
N ILE A 186 30.12 -19.92 -14.66
CA ILE A 186 31.58 -20.16 -14.63
C ILE A 186 31.98 -21.55 -15.13
N THR A 187 31.07 -22.53 -15.07
CA THR A 187 31.34 -23.91 -15.49
C THR A 187 31.32 -24.12 -17.01
N VAL A 188 31.67 -23.09 -17.80
CA VAL A 188 31.72 -23.03 -19.29
C VAL A 188 31.61 -24.42 -19.94
N ARG A 189 30.37 -24.83 -20.25
CA ARG A 189 30.03 -26.21 -20.64
C ARG A 189 30.44 -26.60 -22.07
N GLY A 190 31.44 -25.93 -22.64
CA GLY A 190 31.96 -26.19 -24.00
C GLY A 190 33.38 -26.71 -24.06
N GLY A 191 34.12 -26.72 -22.95
CA GLY A 191 35.57 -26.92 -23.01
C GLY A 191 36.30 -25.77 -23.73
N ASN A 192 37.62 -25.78 -23.64
CA ASN A 192 38.47 -24.81 -24.32
C ASN A 192 38.80 -25.32 -25.72
N ASN A 193 38.74 -24.46 -26.74
CA ASN A 193 39.18 -24.86 -28.07
C ASN A 193 40.69 -25.15 -28.00
N GLN A 194 41.14 -26.33 -28.44
CA GLN A 194 42.55 -26.73 -28.27
C GLN A 194 43.54 -25.82 -29.03
N ASN A 195 43.03 -25.04 -30.00
CA ASN A 195 43.82 -24.18 -30.88
C ASN A 195 43.72 -22.68 -30.55
N THR A 196 42.78 -22.28 -29.70
CA THR A 196 42.49 -20.88 -29.37
C THR A 196 41.88 -20.95 -27.99
N SER A 197 42.49 -20.34 -26.98
CA SER A 197 42.09 -20.44 -25.57
C SER A 197 40.71 -19.82 -25.21
N LEU A 198 39.76 -19.90 -26.13
CA LEU A 198 38.40 -19.45 -26.09
C LEU A 198 37.43 -20.64 -25.92
N PRO A 199 36.28 -20.42 -25.27
CA PRO A 199 35.22 -21.43 -25.16
C PRO A 199 34.81 -21.97 -26.53
N MET A 200 34.65 -23.30 -26.67
CA MET A 200 34.32 -23.96 -27.95
C MET A 200 33.05 -23.40 -28.62
N PHE A 201 32.08 -22.92 -27.82
CA PHE A 201 30.82 -22.32 -28.29
C PHE A 201 30.82 -20.78 -28.32
N SER A 202 31.97 -20.11 -28.16
CA SER A 202 32.05 -18.65 -28.02
C SER A 202 31.48 -17.85 -29.21
N LYS A 203 31.30 -18.46 -30.39
CA LYS A 203 30.70 -17.83 -31.58
C LYS A 203 29.24 -18.19 -31.82
N ASP A 204 28.67 -19.07 -30.99
CA ASP A 204 27.27 -19.48 -31.12
C ASP A 204 26.34 -18.41 -30.53
N LYS A 205 25.29 -18.06 -31.27
CA LYS A 205 24.24 -17.14 -30.84
C LYS A 205 23.54 -17.66 -29.58
N VAL A 206 23.37 -18.97 -29.43
CA VAL A 206 22.73 -19.59 -28.25
C VAL A 206 23.61 -19.42 -27.00
N PHE A 207 24.93 -19.59 -27.15
CA PHE A 207 25.88 -19.39 -26.06
C PHE A 207 26.00 -17.92 -25.63
N MET A 208 25.99 -16.98 -26.58
CA MET A 208 25.96 -15.55 -26.27
C MET A 208 24.67 -15.15 -25.53
N LEU A 209 23.52 -15.71 -25.93
CA LEU A 209 22.24 -15.50 -25.27
C LEU A 209 22.23 -16.08 -23.84
N PHE A 210 22.85 -17.24 -23.64
CA PHE A 210 23.06 -17.85 -22.32
C PHE A 210 23.86 -16.90 -21.41
N MET A 211 25.04 -16.44 -21.85
CA MET A 211 25.90 -15.56 -21.05
C MET A 211 25.24 -14.22 -20.73
N LEU A 212 24.54 -13.60 -21.69
CA LEU A 212 23.82 -12.35 -21.49
C LEU A 212 22.67 -12.51 -20.48
N SER A 213 21.89 -13.59 -20.60
CA SER A 213 20.78 -13.86 -19.69
C SER A 213 21.27 -14.14 -18.27
N ASN A 214 22.37 -14.86 -18.13
CA ASN A 214 23.01 -15.12 -16.84
C ASN A 214 23.50 -13.82 -16.17
N ALA A 215 24.10 -12.92 -16.94
CA ALA A 215 24.52 -11.60 -16.44
C ALA A 215 23.33 -10.74 -15.99
N LEU A 216 22.26 -10.68 -16.78
CA LEU A 216 21.03 -9.96 -16.44
C LEU A 216 20.35 -10.53 -15.19
N PHE A 217 20.29 -11.86 -15.07
CA PHE A 217 19.81 -12.56 -13.89
C PHE A 217 20.63 -12.18 -12.66
N LEU A 218 21.96 -12.32 -12.72
CA LEU A 218 22.84 -12.05 -11.57
C LEU A 218 22.78 -10.59 -11.12
N ALA A 219 22.78 -9.65 -12.07
CA ALA A 219 22.67 -8.22 -11.76
C ALA A 219 21.36 -7.92 -11.03
N SER A 220 20.22 -8.33 -11.60
CA SER A 220 18.89 -8.05 -11.02
C SER A 220 18.62 -8.80 -9.71
N ALA A 221 19.01 -10.08 -9.61
CA ALA A 221 18.86 -10.85 -8.38
C ALA A 221 19.75 -10.30 -7.26
N THR A 222 21.00 -9.90 -7.57
CA THR A 222 21.90 -9.28 -6.58
C THR A 222 21.37 -7.93 -6.11
N THR A 223 20.86 -7.08 -7.01
CA THR A 223 20.19 -5.83 -6.62
C THR A 223 19.03 -6.09 -5.66
N SER A 224 18.19 -7.09 -5.93
CA SER A 224 17.10 -7.48 -5.04
C SER A 224 17.61 -7.88 -3.64
N LEU A 225 18.63 -8.74 -3.60
CA LEU A 225 19.26 -9.21 -2.35
C LEU A 225 19.87 -8.06 -1.53
N LEU A 226 20.57 -7.12 -2.19
CA LEU A 226 21.14 -5.96 -1.50
C LEU A 226 20.04 -5.06 -0.93
N VAL A 227 18.95 -4.83 -1.67
CA VAL A 227 17.82 -4.03 -1.18
C VAL A 227 17.16 -4.72 0.02
N PHE A 228 16.90 -6.02 -0.05
CA PHE A 228 16.36 -6.81 1.07
C PHE A 228 17.29 -6.86 2.28
N HIS A 229 18.60 -6.92 2.06
CA HIS A 229 19.58 -6.79 3.13
C HIS A 229 19.50 -5.42 3.82
N THR A 230 19.39 -4.33 3.05
CA THR A 230 19.27 -2.96 3.61
C THR A 230 17.98 -2.75 4.42
N ILE A 231 16.93 -3.54 4.13
CA ILE A 231 15.68 -3.54 4.89
C ILE A 231 15.86 -4.24 6.24
N THR A 232 16.59 -5.36 6.25
CA THR A 232 16.75 -6.20 7.45
C THR A 232 17.80 -5.66 8.42
N SER A 233 18.82 -4.95 7.91
CA SER A 233 19.96 -4.49 8.72
C SER A 233 19.74 -3.18 9.48
N ARG A 234 18.76 -2.36 9.09
CA ARG A 234 18.53 -1.04 9.71
C ARG A 234 17.35 -1.10 10.69
N ASN A 235 17.61 -0.69 11.94
CA ASN A 235 16.55 -0.48 12.93
C ASN A 235 15.65 0.68 12.48
N LEU A 236 14.34 0.48 12.58
CA LEU A 236 13.32 1.42 12.12
C LEU A 236 13.32 2.70 12.97
N GLU A 237 13.93 3.76 12.46
CA GLU A 237 13.56 5.13 12.81
C GLU A 237 12.20 5.47 12.18
N GLU A 238 11.44 6.41 12.74
CA GLU A 238 10.06 6.72 12.33
C GLU A 238 9.93 7.12 10.84
N ASP A 239 10.95 7.77 10.28
CA ASP A 239 11.03 8.11 8.86
C ASP A 239 11.19 6.87 7.94
N PHE A 240 11.56 5.72 8.51
CA PHE A 240 11.80 4.50 7.77
C PHE A 240 10.51 3.91 7.21
N LEU A 241 9.36 4.04 7.89
CA LEU A 241 8.06 3.50 7.43
C LEU A 241 7.60 4.10 6.10
N ILE A 242 8.06 5.31 5.75
CA ILE A 242 7.75 5.96 4.46
C ILE A 242 8.67 5.41 3.35
N SER A 243 9.96 5.27 3.64
CA SER A 243 10.95 4.78 2.65
C SER A 243 10.87 3.27 2.39
N LEU A 244 10.31 2.52 3.34
CA LEU A 244 10.35 1.07 3.37
C LEU A 244 9.47 0.40 2.29
N PRO A 245 8.22 0.82 2.05
CA PRO A 245 7.41 0.31 0.93
C PRO A 245 8.10 0.52 -0.42
N GLN A 246 8.77 1.65 -0.62
CA GLN A 246 9.51 1.93 -1.86
C GLN A 246 10.67 0.95 -2.05
N LYS A 247 11.45 0.69 -0.99
CA LYS A 247 12.53 -0.32 -1.03
C LYS A 247 11.98 -1.73 -1.29
N MET A 248 10.86 -2.11 -0.67
CA MET A 248 10.21 -3.40 -0.97
C MET A 248 9.79 -3.51 -2.43
N ILE A 249 9.20 -2.45 -3.00
CA ILE A 249 8.81 -2.40 -4.42
C ILE A 249 10.02 -2.54 -5.34
N ILE A 250 11.13 -1.85 -5.05
CA ILE A 250 12.38 -1.97 -5.82
C ILE A 250 12.95 -3.39 -5.69
N GLY A 251 13.00 -3.95 -4.48
CA GLY A 251 13.51 -5.30 -4.24
C GLY A 251 12.70 -6.39 -4.96
N LEU A 252 11.37 -6.33 -4.86
CA LEU A 252 10.47 -7.28 -5.50
C LEU A 252 10.40 -7.13 -7.02
N SER A 253 10.42 -5.90 -7.54
CA SER A 253 10.46 -5.67 -8.99
C SER A 253 11.75 -6.23 -9.61
N SER A 254 12.90 -6.00 -8.97
CA SER A 254 14.18 -6.58 -9.40
C SER A 254 14.16 -8.12 -9.32
N LEU A 255 13.52 -8.69 -8.30
CA LEU A 255 13.36 -10.15 -8.17
C LEU A 255 12.49 -10.72 -9.29
N ILE A 256 11.34 -10.11 -9.56
CA ILE A 256 10.43 -10.53 -10.63
C ILE A 256 11.12 -10.42 -12.00
N PHE A 257 11.85 -9.32 -12.24
CA PHE A 257 12.62 -9.14 -13.47
C PHE A 257 13.65 -10.26 -13.66
N SER A 258 14.28 -10.74 -12.60
CA SER A 258 15.28 -11.83 -12.67
C SER A 258 14.70 -13.17 -13.16
N ILE A 259 13.39 -13.40 -13.01
CA ILE A 259 12.74 -14.66 -13.40
C ILE A 259 12.82 -14.89 -14.91
N ALA A 260 12.68 -13.84 -15.73
CA ALA A 260 12.69 -13.99 -17.19
C ALA A 260 14.09 -14.39 -17.72
N PRO A 261 15.20 -13.70 -17.38
CA PRO A 261 16.54 -14.15 -17.75
C PRO A 261 16.90 -15.53 -17.19
N MET A 262 16.44 -15.87 -15.97
CA MET A 262 16.60 -17.22 -15.42
C MET A 262 15.98 -18.30 -16.32
N MET A 263 14.75 -18.07 -16.80
CA MET A 263 14.07 -19.01 -17.70
C MET A 263 14.76 -19.12 -19.06
N VAL A 264 15.21 -18.01 -19.65
CA VAL A 264 15.98 -18.03 -20.90
C VAL A 264 17.29 -18.81 -20.71
N ASN A 265 17.96 -18.60 -19.58
CA ASN A 265 19.20 -19.29 -19.25
C ASN A 265 18.99 -20.81 -19.10
N PHE A 266 17.91 -21.23 -18.45
CA PHE A 266 17.53 -22.64 -18.35
C PHE A 266 17.24 -23.26 -19.73
N LEU A 267 16.46 -22.60 -20.58
CA LEU A 267 16.10 -23.08 -21.93
C LEU A 267 17.32 -23.20 -22.85
N THR A 268 18.18 -22.18 -22.87
CA THR A 268 19.42 -22.18 -23.67
C THR A 268 20.40 -23.23 -23.17
N SER A 269 20.55 -23.40 -21.85
CA SER A 269 21.39 -24.46 -21.28
C SER A 269 20.89 -25.86 -21.65
N LEU A 270 19.57 -26.10 -21.56
CA LEU A 270 18.96 -27.39 -21.91
C LEU A 270 19.14 -27.71 -23.40
N SER A 271 19.00 -26.69 -24.26
CA SER A 271 19.19 -26.83 -25.72
C SER A 271 20.63 -27.18 -26.09
N ILE A 272 21.63 -26.62 -25.38
CA ILE A 272 23.04 -26.95 -25.59
C ILE A 272 23.35 -28.40 -25.15
N ILE A 273 22.72 -28.87 -24.07
CA ILE A 273 23.01 -30.20 -23.50
C ILE A 273 22.33 -31.33 -24.26
N LEU A 274 21.07 -31.14 -24.67
CA LEU A 274 20.23 -32.18 -25.26
C LEU A 274 20.08 -32.04 -26.79
N ASP A 275 21.11 -31.53 -27.46
CA ASP A 275 21.10 -31.32 -28.91
C ASP A 275 20.56 -32.58 -29.63
N GLY A 276 19.41 -32.43 -30.31
CA GLY A 276 18.72 -33.50 -31.04
C GLY A 276 17.60 -34.29 -30.33
N ASN A 277 17.37 -34.17 -29.01
CA ASN A 277 16.40 -35.01 -28.26
C ASN A 277 15.18 -34.25 -27.70
N LEU A 278 14.40 -33.62 -28.59
CA LEU A 278 13.23 -32.79 -28.25
C LEU A 278 12.15 -33.50 -27.41
N TRP A 279 11.99 -34.82 -27.58
CA TRP A 279 10.98 -35.61 -26.87
C TRP A 279 11.18 -35.65 -25.35
N VAL A 280 12.43 -35.52 -24.88
CA VAL A 280 12.78 -35.46 -23.45
C VAL A 280 12.81 -34.03 -22.93
N VAL A 281 13.16 -33.07 -23.78
CA VAL A 281 13.28 -31.64 -23.45
C VAL A 281 11.91 -31.03 -23.11
N ILE A 282 10.88 -31.33 -23.90
CA ILE A 282 9.54 -30.73 -23.74
C ILE A 282 8.91 -31.05 -22.37
N PRO A 283 8.87 -32.31 -21.90
CA PRO A 283 8.34 -32.64 -20.57
C PRO A 283 9.08 -31.94 -19.43
N ILE A 284 10.41 -31.84 -19.51
CA ILE A 284 11.25 -31.20 -18.49
C ILE A 284 10.92 -29.69 -18.40
N ILE A 285 10.78 -29.02 -19.55
CA ILE A 285 10.39 -27.61 -19.59
C ILE A 285 9.00 -27.42 -18.98
N CYS A 286 8.02 -28.24 -19.34
CA CYS A 286 6.67 -28.17 -18.77
C CYS A 286 6.69 -28.37 -17.25
N LEU A 287 7.48 -29.31 -16.74
CA LEU A 287 7.56 -29.58 -15.30
C LEU A 287 8.18 -28.41 -14.51
N VAL A 288 9.24 -27.78 -15.05
CA VAL A 288 9.95 -26.68 -14.37
C VAL A 288 9.22 -25.34 -14.49
N THR A 289 8.54 -25.09 -15.60
CA THR A 289 7.83 -23.82 -15.85
C THR A 289 6.65 -23.60 -14.90
N VAL A 290 5.90 -24.66 -14.57
CA VAL A 290 4.67 -24.53 -13.75
C VAL A 290 4.94 -23.92 -12.36
N PRO A 291 5.89 -24.43 -11.54
CA PRO A 291 6.22 -23.82 -10.25
C PRO A 291 6.72 -22.37 -10.38
N VAL A 292 7.50 -22.07 -11.42
CA VAL A 292 8.06 -20.72 -11.65
C VAL A 292 6.96 -19.72 -11.97
N ILE A 293 5.99 -20.10 -12.81
CA ILE A 293 4.84 -19.25 -13.14
C ILE A 293 3.99 -18.99 -11.91
N LEU A 294 3.71 -20.02 -11.09
CA LEU A 294 2.95 -19.87 -9.85
C LEU A 294 3.66 -18.95 -8.85
N PHE A 295 4.99 -19.08 -8.72
CA PHE A 295 5.78 -18.17 -7.90
C PHE A 295 5.73 -16.74 -8.42
N ALA A 296 5.98 -16.53 -9.72
CA ALA A 296 5.93 -15.20 -10.35
C ALA A 296 4.55 -14.55 -10.16
N TRP A 297 3.47 -15.31 -10.34
CA TRP A 297 2.09 -14.86 -10.15
C TRP A 297 1.87 -14.33 -8.73
N LYS A 298 2.28 -15.09 -7.71
CA LYS A 298 2.18 -14.65 -6.30
C LYS A 298 2.98 -13.37 -6.04
N GLN A 299 4.21 -13.27 -6.57
CA GLN A 299 5.06 -12.09 -6.39
C GLN A 299 4.50 -10.85 -7.09
N VAL A 300 3.95 -11.01 -8.31
CA VAL A 300 3.30 -9.92 -9.05
C VAL A 300 2.07 -9.41 -8.31
N HIS A 301 1.21 -10.28 -7.79
CA HIS A 301 0.07 -9.86 -6.99
C HIS A 301 0.49 -9.06 -5.74
N LEU A 302 1.54 -9.50 -5.06
CA LEU A 302 2.09 -8.78 -3.91
C LEU A 302 2.63 -7.40 -4.33
N LEU A 303 3.39 -7.32 -5.43
CA LEU A 303 3.93 -6.07 -5.94
C LEU A 303 2.81 -5.09 -6.35
N LEU A 304 1.77 -5.58 -7.03
CA LEU A 304 0.62 -4.76 -7.41
C LEU A 304 -0.11 -4.22 -6.19
N ALA A 305 -0.32 -5.03 -5.15
CA ALA A 305 -0.91 -4.57 -3.90
C ALA A 305 -0.05 -3.48 -3.23
N MET A 306 1.27 -3.65 -3.22
CA MET A 306 2.21 -2.65 -2.70
C MET A 306 2.17 -1.32 -3.46
N VAL A 307 2.22 -1.39 -4.79
CA VAL A 307 2.19 -0.22 -5.66
C VAL A 307 0.85 0.50 -5.53
N ALA A 308 -0.26 -0.23 -5.54
CA ALA A 308 -1.59 0.33 -5.34
C ALA A 308 -1.76 0.94 -3.94
N SER A 309 -1.13 0.38 -2.91
CA SER A 309 -1.16 0.99 -1.57
C SER A 309 -0.30 2.26 -1.50
N THR A 310 0.91 2.21 -2.04
CA THR A 310 1.91 3.28 -1.92
C THR A 310 1.62 4.48 -2.82
N TYR A 311 1.30 4.20 -4.08
CA TYR A 311 1.16 5.21 -5.14
C TYR A 311 -0.29 5.43 -5.56
N ARG A 312 -1.28 4.94 -4.80
CA ARG A 312 -2.66 5.38 -5.01
C ARG A 312 -2.67 6.90 -5.07
N PRO A 313 -3.36 7.52 -6.04
CA PRO A 313 -3.48 8.97 -6.09
C PRO A 313 -3.79 9.51 -4.70
N ARG A 314 -3.14 10.63 -4.34
CA ARG A 314 -3.48 11.39 -3.14
C ARG A 314 -4.98 11.49 -3.12
N ILE A 315 -5.57 11.10 -1.99
CA ILE A 315 -7.01 11.00 -1.90
C ILE A 315 -7.57 12.41 -2.14
N PHE A 316 -6.86 13.45 -1.68
CA PHE A 316 -7.17 14.86 -1.94
C PHE A 316 -6.81 15.39 -3.34
N ASP A 317 -7.79 15.51 -4.24
CA ASP A 317 -7.79 16.50 -5.33
C ASP A 317 -8.44 17.81 -4.84
N ARG A 318 -7.70 18.93 -4.92
CA ARG A 318 -8.17 20.26 -4.49
C ARG A 318 -9.03 20.96 -5.56
N ASN A 319 -9.14 20.39 -6.77
CA ASN A 319 -9.83 21.00 -7.90
C ASN A 319 -11.31 20.60 -8.01
N VAL A 320 -12.05 20.63 -6.90
CA VAL A 320 -13.49 20.35 -6.91
C VAL A 320 -14.24 21.63 -7.28
N LYS A 321 -15.05 21.58 -8.34
CA LYS A 321 -16.00 22.66 -8.64
C LYS A 321 -17.06 22.67 -7.53
N PRO A 322 -17.37 23.84 -6.93
CA PRO A 322 -18.48 23.94 -5.99
C PRO A 322 -19.76 23.45 -6.67
N TRP A 323 -20.50 22.56 -6.01
CA TRP A 323 -21.88 22.27 -6.39
C TRP A 323 -22.77 23.10 -5.47
N MET A 324 -22.73 24.41 -5.71
CA MET A 324 -23.71 25.43 -5.39
C MET A 324 -23.32 26.70 -6.16
#